data_AF-A0A5E6VTK1-F1
#
_entry.id   AF-A0A5E6VTK1-F1
#
_cell.length_a   1.000
_cell.length_b   1.000
_cell.length_c   1.000
_cell.angle_alpha   90.00
_cell.angle_beta   90.00
_cell.angle_gamma   90.00
#
_symmetry.space_group_name_H-M   'P 1'
#
loop_
_entity.id
_entity.type
_entity.pdbx_description
1 polymer ?
#
loop_
_entity_poly.entity_id
_entity_poly.type
_entity_poly.pdbx_seq_one_letter_code
_entity_poly.pdbx_strand_id
1 'polypeptide(L)'
;MSDYSELKRLAEDTKGWDNLKSCWPEETEDGDLEVNWFVGAVIDDDDKYPVLEVNTAQYDALEDAGRLARFYAAANPAAVLALITDLDEARNGMKHSSAIRLKKEIERLEGERDQIKAENAGLKTGYEAYEQVVQGLKAENEALRNALMECVDSLQGEMLQKFGGQLPEDMHPVTRREYDRDVAEISGYRAAIGKGEQS
;
A
#
# COMPACT_ATOMS: atom_id res chain seq x y z
N MET A 1 -18.76 -1.55 19.91
CA MET A 1 -17.85 -2.20 20.86
C MET A 1 -18.54 -2.04 22.20
N SER A 2 -19.15 -3.09 22.77
CA SER A 2 -19.89 -2.95 24.03
C SER A 2 -18.93 -2.51 25.12
N ASP A 3 -19.19 -1.34 25.67
CA ASP A 3 -18.49 -0.83 26.83
C ASP A 3 -18.95 -1.62 28.05
N TYR A 4 -18.10 -2.54 28.54
CA TYR A 4 -18.35 -3.32 29.75
C TYR A 4 -17.75 -2.64 31.01
N SER A 5 -17.34 -1.37 30.93
CA SER A 5 -16.71 -0.67 32.06
C SER A 5 -17.62 -0.61 33.27
N GLU A 6 -18.92 -0.36 33.06
CA GLU A 6 -19.90 -0.34 34.14
C GLU A 6 -20.13 -1.75 34.73
N LEU A 7 -20.25 -2.77 33.88
CA LEU A 7 -20.38 -4.17 34.33
C LEU A 7 -19.16 -4.63 35.14
N LYS A 8 -17.96 -4.27 34.69
CA LYS A 8 -16.71 -4.54 35.41
C LYS A 8 -16.71 -3.89 36.78
N ARG A 9 -17.06 -2.60 36.86
CA ARG A 9 -17.15 -1.86 38.12
C ARG A 9 -18.14 -2.51 39.09
N LEU A 10 -19.34 -2.85 38.63
CA LEU A 10 -20.37 -3.52 39.46
C LEU A 10 -19.90 -4.90 39.95
N ALA A 11 -19.22 -5.67 39.11
CA ALA A 11 -18.68 -6.98 39.49
C ALA A 11 -17.48 -6.85 40.46
N GLU A 12 -16.67 -5.80 40.32
CA GLU A 12 -15.58 -5.47 41.26
C GLU A 12 -16.12 -5.02 42.63
N ASP A 13 -17.16 -4.19 42.64
CA ASP A 13 -17.81 -3.71 43.88
C ASP A 13 -18.43 -4.85 44.70
N THR A 14 -18.81 -5.94 44.03
CA THR A 14 -19.41 -7.14 44.64
C THR A 14 -18.42 -8.29 44.83
N LYS A 15 -17.12 -8.04 44.57
CA LYS A 15 -16.06 -9.05 44.67
C LYS A 15 -15.90 -9.56 46.11
N GLY A 16 -15.87 -10.90 46.25
CA GLY A 16 -15.83 -11.58 47.55
C GLY A 16 -17.21 -11.89 48.13
N TRP A 17 -18.28 -11.42 47.49
CA TRP A 17 -19.63 -11.85 47.81
C TRP A 17 -20.01 -13.09 47.01
N ASP A 18 -19.73 -14.26 47.59
CA ASP A 18 -19.74 -15.55 46.91
C ASP A 18 -21.06 -16.33 47.05
N ASN A 19 -22.10 -15.68 47.57
CA ASN A 19 -23.37 -16.29 47.93
C ASN A 19 -24.35 -16.44 46.75
N LEU A 20 -23.93 -16.24 45.51
CA LEU A 20 -24.77 -16.36 44.30
C LEU A 20 -24.29 -17.50 43.39
N LYS A 21 -23.88 -18.63 43.97
CA LYS A 21 -23.27 -19.75 43.22
C LYS A 21 -24.20 -20.94 43.03
N SER A 22 -25.30 -20.99 43.78
CA SER A 22 -26.23 -22.12 43.80
C SER A 22 -27.65 -21.64 43.55
N CYS A 23 -28.49 -22.54 43.04
CA CYS A 23 -29.92 -22.30 42.87
C CYS A 23 -30.73 -23.56 43.18
N TRP A 24 -31.94 -23.40 43.70
CA TRP A 24 -32.83 -24.49 44.09
C TRP A 24 -34.30 -24.07 43.94
N PRO A 25 -35.24 -25.01 43.70
CA PRO A 25 -36.68 -24.71 43.72
C PRO A 25 -37.17 -24.46 45.15
N GLU A 26 -38.30 -23.77 45.29
CA GLU A 26 -39.04 -23.69 46.57
C GLU A 26 -39.51 -25.08 47.03
N GLU A 27 -39.45 -25.32 48.34
CA GLU A 27 -39.89 -26.59 48.95
C GLU A 27 -41.30 -26.42 49.51
N THR A 28 -42.21 -27.27 49.04
CA THR A 28 -43.64 -27.25 49.42
C THR A 28 -43.93 -28.47 50.29
N GLU A 29 -44.83 -28.31 51.27
CA GLU A 29 -45.24 -29.41 52.17
C GLU A 29 -45.87 -30.61 51.44
N ASP A 30 -46.39 -30.39 50.21
CA ASP A 30 -47.14 -31.38 49.43
C ASP A 30 -46.35 -32.00 48.25
N GLY A 31 -45.10 -31.59 48.03
CA GLY A 31 -44.24 -32.18 46.99
C GLY A 31 -44.61 -31.79 45.55
N ASP A 32 -45.48 -30.80 45.39
CA ASP A 32 -45.76 -30.19 44.09
C ASP A 32 -44.54 -29.40 43.58
N LEU A 33 -44.30 -29.45 42.27
CA LEU A 33 -43.25 -28.64 41.64
C LEU A 33 -43.63 -27.16 41.75
N GLU A 34 -43.07 -26.47 42.72
CA GLU A 34 -43.36 -25.07 42.93
C GLU A 34 -42.65 -24.15 41.93
N VAL A 35 -43.34 -23.04 41.76
CA VAL A 35 -43.26 -22.04 40.70
C VAL A 35 -42.04 -21.12 40.83
N ASN A 36 -41.48 -21.03 42.04
CA ASN A 36 -40.41 -20.11 42.39
C ASN A 36 -39.09 -20.85 42.52
N TRP A 37 -38.02 -20.17 42.11
CA TRP A 37 -36.65 -20.65 42.26
C TRP A 37 -35.83 -19.62 43.01
N PHE A 38 -34.94 -20.08 43.87
CA PHE A 38 -34.03 -19.21 44.61
C PHE A 38 -32.62 -19.31 44.03
N VAL A 39 -31.88 -18.20 44.09
CA VAL A 39 -30.43 -18.19 43.91
C VAL A 39 -29.81 -17.67 45.19
N GLY A 40 -28.76 -18.34 45.65
CA GLY A 40 -28.19 -18.09 46.97
C GLY A 40 -27.02 -19.00 47.31
N ALA A 41 -26.71 -19.07 48.60
CA ALA A 41 -25.67 -19.93 49.13
C ALA A 41 -26.26 -21.24 49.64
N VAL A 42 -25.56 -22.34 49.40
CA VAL A 42 -25.80 -23.64 50.02
C VAL A 42 -24.51 -24.02 50.75
N ILE A 43 -24.58 -24.26 52.06
CA ILE A 43 -23.43 -24.63 52.89
C ILE A 43 -23.43 -26.14 53.22
N ASP A 44 -22.46 -26.61 54.00
CA ASP A 44 -22.10 -28.03 54.16
C ASP A 44 -23.24 -28.96 54.64
N ASP A 45 -24.31 -28.42 55.23
CA ASP A 45 -25.47 -29.18 55.74
C ASP A 45 -26.74 -29.06 54.86
N ASP A 46 -26.60 -28.66 53.58
CA ASP A 46 -27.71 -28.31 52.66
C ASP A 46 -28.58 -27.13 53.16
N ASP A 47 -28.06 -26.38 54.13
CA ASP A 47 -28.70 -25.14 54.59
C ASP A 47 -28.67 -24.10 53.45
N LYS A 48 -29.87 -23.71 53.03
CA LYS A 48 -30.15 -22.85 51.88
C LYS A 48 -30.41 -21.41 52.34
N TYR A 49 -29.57 -20.47 51.89
CA TYR A 49 -29.71 -19.04 52.19
C TYR A 49 -30.04 -18.27 50.92
N PRO A 50 -31.33 -17.95 50.67
CA PRO A 50 -31.74 -17.27 49.46
C PRO A 50 -31.23 -15.82 49.46
N VAL A 51 -30.72 -15.40 48.31
CA VAL A 51 -30.31 -14.01 48.05
C VAL A 51 -31.32 -13.33 47.13
N LEU A 52 -31.84 -14.06 46.14
CA LEU A 52 -32.86 -13.60 45.23
C LEU A 52 -33.87 -14.71 44.93
N GLU A 53 -35.11 -14.31 44.71
CA GLU A 53 -36.20 -15.16 44.24
C GLU A 53 -36.45 -14.89 42.75
N VAL A 54 -36.64 -15.96 41.99
CA VAL A 54 -36.94 -15.95 40.56
C VAL A 54 -38.34 -16.53 40.40
N ASN A 55 -39.31 -15.63 40.18
CA ASN A 55 -40.70 -15.98 39.93
C ASN A 55 -41.09 -15.57 38.50
N THR A 56 -41.31 -16.58 37.66
CA THR A 56 -41.73 -16.41 36.26
C THR A 56 -43.21 -16.73 36.02
N ALA A 57 -43.95 -17.22 37.02
CA ALA A 57 -45.39 -17.47 36.86
C ALA A 57 -46.20 -16.22 36.59
N GLN A 58 -45.78 -15.08 37.13
CA GLN A 58 -46.40 -13.79 36.83
C GLN A 58 -46.39 -13.44 35.32
N TYR A 59 -45.62 -14.17 34.51
CA TYR A 59 -45.51 -14.02 33.07
C TYR A 59 -45.97 -15.26 32.29
N ASP A 60 -46.81 -16.13 32.89
CA ASP A 60 -47.28 -17.40 32.31
C ASP A 60 -46.14 -18.36 31.89
N ALA A 61 -44.94 -18.21 32.47
CA ALA A 61 -43.72 -18.92 32.09
C ALA A 61 -43.19 -19.81 33.25
N LEU A 62 -44.07 -20.62 33.83
CA LEU A 62 -43.82 -21.44 35.03
C LEU A 62 -42.53 -22.28 34.97
N GLU A 63 -42.20 -22.85 33.80
CA GLU A 63 -41.04 -23.75 33.64
C GLU A 63 -39.70 -23.01 33.48
N ASP A 64 -39.71 -21.69 33.27
CA ASP A 64 -38.51 -20.91 32.96
C ASP A 64 -37.79 -20.37 34.21
N ALA A 65 -38.42 -20.36 35.38
CA ALA A 65 -37.82 -19.89 36.64
C ALA A 65 -36.48 -20.59 36.92
N GLY A 66 -36.44 -21.91 36.78
CA GLY A 66 -35.21 -22.67 37.01
C GLY A 66 -34.13 -22.43 35.96
N ARG A 67 -34.48 -22.13 34.70
CA ARG A 67 -33.50 -21.75 33.68
C ARG A 67 -32.86 -20.41 34.01
N LEU A 68 -33.66 -19.44 34.42
CA LEU A 68 -33.20 -18.10 34.75
C LEU A 68 -32.40 -18.09 36.07
N ALA A 69 -32.82 -18.85 37.08
CA ALA A 69 -32.07 -19.02 38.33
C ALA A 69 -30.68 -19.62 38.10
N ARG A 70 -30.58 -20.68 37.27
CA ARG A 70 -29.29 -21.26 36.85
C ARG A 70 -28.41 -20.25 36.14
N PHE A 71 -29.00 -19.41 35.27
CA PHE A 71 -28.26 -18.36 34.59
C PHE A 71 -27.70 -17.32 35.59
N TYR A 72 -28.51 -16.82 36.52
CA TYR A 72 -28.04 -15.86 37.53
C TYR A 72 -26.94 -16.45 38.44
N ALA A 73 -27.07 -17.72 38.84
CA ALA A 73 -26.04 -18.41 39.61
C ALA A 73 -24.72 -18.55 38.83
N ALA A 74 -24.80 -18.86 37.54
CA ALA A 74 -23.64 -18.97 36.67
C ALA A 74 -23.01 -17.59 36.36
N ALA A 75 -23.83 -16.55 36.24
CA ALA A 75 -23.42 -15.17 35.96
C ALA A 75 -23.00 -14.39 37.23
N ASN A 76 -22.43 -15.07 38.22
CA ASN A 76 -21.94 -14.44 39.44
C ASN A 76 -20.76 -13.48 39.16
N PRO A 77 -20.47 -12.53 40.06
CA PRO A 77 -19.42 -11.52 39.85
C PRO A 77 -18.04 -12.10 39.50
N ALA A 78 -17.67 -13.23 40.10
CA ALA A 78 -16.39 -13.88 39.82
C ALA A 78 -16.31 -14.41 38.37
N ALA A 79 -17.39 -15.04 37.88
CA ALA A 79 -17.47 -15.51 36.50
C ALA A 79 -17.45 -14.35 35.48
N VAL A 80 -18.16 -13.25 35.78
CA VAL A 80 -18.18 -12.05 34.92
C VAL A 80 -16.79 -11.41 34.83
N LEU A 81 -16.07 -11.28 35.96
CA LEU A 81 -14.71 -10.72 35.97
C LEU A 81 -13.70 -11.62 35.23
N ALA A 82 -13.84 -12.94 35.35
CA ALA A 82 -13.01 -13.89 34.60
C ALA A 82 -13.20 -13.70 33.08
N LEU A 83 -14.45 -13.68 32.61
CA LEU A 83 -14.75 -13.46 31.18
C LEU A 83 -14.26 -12.11 30.66
N ILE A 84 -14.38 -11.04 31.46
CA ILE A 84 -13.86 -9.71 31.11
C ILE A 84 -12.33 -9.74 30.97
N THR A 85 -11.65 -10.45 31.87
CA THR A 85 -10.19 -10.60 31.83
C THR A 85 -9.75 -11.36 30.57
N ASP A 86 -10.40 -12.49 30.26
CA ASP A 86 -10.11 -13.27 29.05
C ASP A 86 -10.34 -12.44 27.77
N LEU A 87 -11.39 -11.62 27.73
CA LEU A 87 -11.68 -10.71 26.62
C LEU A 87 -10.63 -9.61 26.48
N ASP A 88 -10.19 -9.01 27.59
CA ASP A 88 -9.12 -8.01 27.62
C ASP A 88 -7.81 -8.61 27.08
N GLU A 89 -7.44 -9.80 27.52
CA GLU A 89 -6.25 -10.51 27.07
C GLU A 89 -6.30 -10.86 25.58
N ALA A 90 -7.41 -11.46 25.11
CA ALA A 90 -7.59 -11.81 23.70
C ALA A 90 -7.55 -10.56 22.80
N ARG A 91 -8.21 -9.48 23.22
CA ARG A 91 -8.23 -8.21 22.49
C ARG A 91 -6.84 -7.56 22.43
N ASN A 92 -6.12 -7.55 23.55
CA ASN A 92 -4.78 -6.97 23.62
C ASN A 92 -3.77 -7.80 22.82
N GLY A 93 -3.83 -9.13 22.89
CA GLY A 93 -2.99 -10.03 22.08
C GLY A 93 -3.25 -9.88 20.58
N MET A 94 -4.52 -9.75 20.17
CA MET A 94 -4.88 -9.54 18.76
C MET A 94 -4.43 -8.16 18.24
N LYS A 95 -4.55 -7.11 19.06
CA LYS A 95 -4.03 -5.77 18.73
C LYS A 95 -2.51 -5.77 18.60
N HIS A 96 -1.82 -6.39 19.55
CA HIS A 96 -0.36 -6.44 19.56
C HIS A 96 0.21 -7.20 18.35
N SER A 97 -0.34 -8.38 18.05
CA SER A 97 0.07 -9.18 16.88
C SER A 97 -0.21 -8.50 15.55
N SER A 98 -1.34 -7.81 15.42
CA SER A 98 -1.66 -7.03 14.21
C SER A 98 -0.76 -5.80 14.08
N ALA A 99 -0.46 -5.10 15.17
CA ALA A 99 0.47 -3.97 15.17
C ALA A 99 1.89 -4.37 14.77
N ILE A 100 2.40 -5.51 15.25
CA ILE A 100 3.72 -6.04 14.87
C ILE A 100 3.78 -6.34 13.36
N ARG A 101 2.75 -7.02 12.83
CA ARG A 101 2.68 -7.32 11.38
C ARG A 101 2.68 -6.06 10.53
N LEU A 102 1.85 -5.09 10.90
CA LEU A 102 1.78 -3.80 10.19
C LEU A 102 3.10 -3.04 10.28
N LYS A 103 3.75 -3.02 11.45
CA LYS A 103 5.06 -2.37 11.61
C LYS A 103 6.12 -2.98 10.70
N LYS A 104 6.21 -4.31 10.65
CA LYS A 104 7.15 -5.02 9.79
C LYS A 104 6.91 -4.73 8.31
N GLU A 105 5.63 -4.64 7.92
CA GLU A 105 5.26 -4.32 6.54
C GLU A 105 5.60 -2.86 6.17
N ILE A 106 5.41 -1.92 7.10
CA ILE A 106 5.84 -0.52 6.93
C ILE A 106 7.35 -0.46 6.71
N GLU A 107 8.14 -1.11 7.57
CA GLU A 107 9.60 -1.15 7.45
C GLU A 107 10.06 -1.73 6.10
N ARG A 108 9.40 -2.78 5.61
CA ARG A 108 9.65 -3.36 4.28
C ARG A 108 9.37 -2.35 3.16
N LEU A 109 8.20 -1.72 3.19
CA LEU A 109 7.78 -0.75 2.17
C LEU A 109 8.67 0.51 2.17
N GLU A 110 9.15 0.94 3.32
CA GLU A 110 10.10 2.06 3.42
C GLU A 110 11.44 1.72 2.77
N GLY A 111 11.95 0.50 2.98
CA GLY A 111 13.15 0.01 2.30
C GLY A 111 12.99 -0.03 0.78
N GLU A 112 11.88 -0.57 0.28
CA GLU A 112 11.58 -0.63 -1.16
C GLU A 112 11.46 0.77 -1.77
N ARG A 113 10.78 1.70 -1.08
CA ARG A 113 10.67 3.09 -1.51
C ARG A 113 12.05 3.75 -1.65
N ASP A 114 12.92 3.53 -0.69
CA ASP A 114 14.23 4.18 -0.67
C ASP A 114 15.17 3.58 -1.74
N GLN A 115 15.08 2.27 -1.98
CA GLN A 115 15.74 1.64 -3.13
C GLN A 115 15.27 2.23 -4.47
N ILE A 116 13.96 2.30 -4.69
CA ILE A 116 13.38 2.85 -5.94
C ILE A 116 13.79 4.30 -6.13
N LYS A 117 13.86 5.10 -5.07
CA LYS A 117 14.36 6.48 -5.15
C LYS A 117 15.82 6.54 -5.59
N ALA A 118 16.67 5.66 -5.08
CA ALA A 118 18.07 5.58 -5.48
C ALA A 118 18.22 5.17 -6.95
N GLU A 119 17.47 4.16 -7.40
CA GLU A 119 17.46 3.71 -8.79
C GLU A 119 16.97 4.81 -9.74
N ASN A 120 15.89 5.53 -9.38
CA ASN A 120 15.38 6.65 -10.17
C ASN A 120 16.38 7.81 -10.26
N ALA A 121 17.11 8.11 -9.17
CA ALA A 121 18.15 9.12 -9.21
C ALA A 121 19.28 8.70 -10.17
N GLY A 122 19.71 7.44 -10.12
CA GLY A 122 20.70 6.89 -11.04
C GLY A 122 20.25 6.97 -12.49
N LEU A 123 19.03 6.50 -12.80
CA LEU A 123 18.46 6.58 -14.15
C LEU A 123 18.40 8.02 -14.67
N LYS A 124 17.94 8.97 -13.85
CA LYS A 124 17.87 10.38 -14.24
C LYS A 124 19.25 10.93 -14.62
N THR A 125 20.27 10.67 -13.80
CA THR A 125 21.65 11.10 -14.12
C THR A 125 22.18 10.44 -15.40
N GLY A 126 21.85 9.15 -15.62
CA GLY A 126 22.21 8.45 -16.86
C GLY A 126 21.54 9.04 -18.10
N TYR A 127 20.26 9.42 -18.00
CA TYR A 127 19.54 10.09 -19.09
C TYR A 127 20.10 11.47 -19.41
N GLU A 128 20.42 12.26 -18.39
CA GLU A 128 21.04 13.59 -18.57
C GLU A 128 22.41 13.47 -19.25
N ALA A 129 23.23 12.51 -18.87
CA ALA A 129 24.52 12.25 -19.51
C ALA A 129 24.34 11.79 -20.98
N TYR A 130 23.39 10.91 -21.24
CA TYR A 130 23.07 10.47 -22.61
C TYR A 130 22.61 11.63 -23.49
N GLU A 131 21.74 12.51 -22.97
CA GLU A 131 21.24 13.67 -23.70
C GLU A 131 22.38 14.65 -24.06
N GLN A 132 23.31 14.89 -23.14
CA GLN A 132 24.50 15.70 -23.40
C GLN A 132 25.36 15.12 -24.52
N VAL A 133 25.57 13.79 -24.53
CA VAL A 133 26.32 13.11 -25.60
C VAL A 133 25.61 13.25 -26.94
N VAL A 134 24.28 13.05 -26.98
CA VAL A 134 23.50 13.21 -28.22
C VAL A 134 23.57 14.64 -28.74
N GLN A 135 23.48 15.64 -27.87
CA GLN A 135 23.63 17.05 -28.26
C GLN A 135 25.04 17.34 -28.80
N GLY A 136 26.08 16.82 -28.13
CA GLY A 136 27.46 16.93 -28.59
C GLY A 136 27.68 16.32 -29.98
N LEU A 137 27.17 15.10 -30.20
CA LEU A 137 27.25 14.42 -31.50
C LEU A 137 26.49 15.15 -32.61
N LYS A 138 25.34 15.77 -32.29
CA LYS A 138 24.61 16.60 -33.25
C LYS A 138 25.43 17.83 -33.64
N ALA A 139 26.00 18.53 -32.67
CA ALA A 139 26.84 19.70 -32.91
C ALA A 139 28.10 19.35 -33.71
N GLU A 140 28.76 18.22 -33.41
CA GLU A 140 29.92 17.75 -34.16
C GLU A 140 29.56 17.39 -35.61
N ASN A 141 28.45 16.67 -35.83
CA ASN A 141 27.97 16.36 -37.17
C ASN A 141 27.66 17.63 -37.99
N GLU A 142 27.06 18.64 -37.36
CA GLU A 142 26.79 19.92 -38.01
C GLU A 142 28.10 20.65 -38.37
N ALA A 143 29.07 20.69 -37.46
CA ALA A 143 30.38 21.27 -37.73
C ALA A 143 31.12 20.56 -38.88
N LEU A 144 31.07 19.22 -38.91
CA LEU A 144 31.67 18.42 -39.99
C LEU A 144 30.97 18.67 -41.34
N ARG A 145 29.65 18.82 -41.36
CA ARG A 145 28.90 19.16 -42.58
C ARG A 145 29.30 20.53 -43.11
N ASN A 146 29.41 21.53 -42.24
CA ASN A 146 29.83 22.88 -42.62
C ASN A 146 31.25 22.88 -43.19
N ALA A 147 32.20 22.23 -42.49
CA ALA A 147 33.59 22.10 -42.97
C ALA A 147 33.67 21.39 -44.33
N LEU A 148 32.86 20.35 -44.54
CA LEU A 148 32.81 19.65 -45.82
C LEU A 148 32.20 20.52 -46.93
N MET A 149 31.19 21.33 -46.61
CA MET A 149 30.59 22.28 -47.56
C MET A 149 31.59 23.37 -47.96
N GLU A 150 32.35 23.93 -47.01
CA GLU A 150 33.43 24.88 -47.29
C GLU A 150 34.51 24.28 -48.19
N CYS A 151 34.88 23.01 -47.98
CA CYS A 151 35.82 22.29 -48.83
C CYS A 151 35.29 22.13 -50.27
N VAL A 152 34.01 21.74 -50.42
CA VAL A 152 33.34 21.63 -51.72
C VAL A 152 33.31 22.98 -52.44
N ASP A 153 33.01 24.07 -51.74
CA ASP A 153 32.98 25.41 -52.31
C ASP A 153 34.38 25.89 -52.74
N SER A 154 35.41 25.58 -51.94
CA SER A 154 36.82 25.84 -52.30
C SER A 154 37.24 25.10 -53.56
N LEU A 155 36.93 23.80 -53.65
CA LEU A 155 37.20 22.98 -54.84
C LEU A 155 36.49 23.52 -56.08
N GLN A 156 35.24 23.96 -55.95
CA GLN A 156 34.51 24.58 -57.05
C GLN A 156 35.18 25.88 -57.52
N GLY A 157 35.71 26.68 -56.59
CA GLY A 157 36.50 27.89 -56.90
C GLY A 157 37.79 27.58 -57.67
N GLU A 158 38.56 26.57 -57.23
CA GLU A 158 39.76 26.10 -57.92
C GLU A 158 39.43 25.60 -59.34
N MET A 159 38.32 24.88 -59.49
CA MET A 159 37.83 24.44 -60.78
C MET A 159 37.53 25.62 -61.71
N LEU A 160 36.87 26.66 -61.23
CA LEU A 160 36.60 27.85 -62.04
C LEU A 160 37.91 28.56 -62.44
N GLN A 161 38.90 28.62 -61.55
CA GLN A 161 40.21 29.22 -61.82
C GLN A 161 41.00 28.45 -62.88
N LYS A 162 40.94 27.10 -62.89
CA LYS A 162 41.54 26.23 -63.93
C LYS A 162 41.08 26.61 -65.33
N PHE A 163 39.83 27.07 -65.49
CA PHE A 163 39.25 27.49 -66.76
C PHE A 163 39.24 29.02 -66.93
N GLY A 164 40.19 29.72 -66.31
CA GLY A 164 40.41 31.15 -66.51
C GLY A 164 39.29 32.04 -65.97
N GLY A 165 38.48 31.54 -65.03
CA GLY A 165 37.36 32.28 -64.47
C GLY A 165 36.15 32.39 -65.40
N GLN A 166 36.18 31.73 -66.57
CA GLN A 166 35.05 31.77 -67.51
C GLN A 166 33.85 31.04 -66.92
N LEU A 167 32.67 31.64 -67.05
CA LEU A 167 31.42 30.95 -66.71
C LEU A 167 31.13 29.87 -67.76
N PRO A 168 30.43 28.78 -67.39
CA PRO A 168 30.11 27.69 -68.33
C PRO A 168 29.38 28.17 -69.58
N GLU A 169 28.62 29.26 -69.51
CA GLU A 169 27.95 29.86 -70.67
C GLU A 169 28.91 30.45 -71.70
N ASP A 170 30.07 30.93 -71.26
CA ASP A 170 31.07 31.63 -72.10
C ASP A 170 32.18 30.70 -72.62
N MET A 171 32.22 29.45 -72.14
CA MET A 171 33.24 28.48 -72.52
C MET A 171 33.01 27.93 -73.94
N HIS A 172 34.10 27.72 -74.69
CA HIS A 172 34.06 26.97 -75.95
C HIS A 172 33.51 25.54 -75.72
N PRO A 173 32.71 24.95 -76.62
CA PRO A 173 32.04 23.66 -76.38
C PRO A 173 32.95 22.50 -75.94
N VAL A 174 34.21 22.50 -76.38
CA VAL A 174 35.21 21.48 -75.97
C VAL A 174 35.64 21.69 -74.52
N THR A 175 36.01 22.91 -74.16
CA THR A 175 36.38 23.29 -72.78
C THR A 175 35.22 23.10 -71.82
N ARG A 176 33.98 23.39 -72.26
CA ARG A 176 32.77 23.17 -71.47
C ARG A 176 32.54 21.69 -71.14
N ARG A 177 32.77 20.78 -72.09
CA ARG A 177 32.67 19.33 -71.83
C ARG A 177 33.68 18.85 -70.79
N GLU A 178 34.87 19.43 -70.77
CA GLU A 178 35.90 19.12 -69.77
C GLU A 178 35.52 19.68 -68.41
N TYR A 179 35.03 20.93 -68.36
CA TYR A 179 34.47 21.52 -67.14
C TYR A 179 33.32 20.68 -66.56
N ASP A 180 32.33 20.33 -67.37
CA ASP A 180 31.16 19.56 -66.94
C ASP A 180 31.57 18.18 -66.38
N ARG A 181 32.60 17.55 -66.96
CA ARG A 181 33.15 16.28 -66.46
C ARG A 181 33.79 16.46 -65.08
N ASP A 182 34.62 17.49 -64.92
CA ASP A 182 35.36 17.71 -63.68
C ASP A 182 34.43 18.22 -62.55
N VAL A 183 33.39 18.99 -62.86
CA VAL A 183 32.43 19.52 -61.87
C VAL A 183 31.34 18.51 -61.49
N ALA A 184 31.11 17.47 -62.29
CA ALA A 184 30.12 16.43 -61.99
C ALA A 184 30.37 15.73 -60.64
N GLU A 185 31.64 15.50 -60.29
CA GLU A 185 32.02 14.87 -59.01
C GLU A 185 31.72 15.78 -57.82
N ILE A 186 32.07 17.07 -57.91
CA ILE A 186 31.77 18.11 -56.91
C ILE A 186 30.25 18.23 -56.68
N SER A 187 29.48 18.21 -57.77
CA SER A 187 28.01 18.25 -57.71
C SER A 187 27.44 17.03 -56.97
N GLY A 188 28.06 15.85 -57.13
CA GLY A 188 27.72 14.64 -56.39
C GLY A 188 27.95 14.77 -54.89
N TYR A 189 29.09 15.32 -54.47
CA TYR A 189 29.38 15.57 -53.05
C TYR A 189 28.40 16.57 -52.43
N ARG A 190 28.11 17.67 -53.13
CA ARG A 190 27.14 18.67 -52.65
C ARG A 190 25.75 18.08 -52.43
N ALA A 191 25.29 17.23 -53.35
CA ALA A 191 24.02 16.52 -53.22
C ALA A 191 24.02 15.50 -52.06
N ALA A 192 25.15 14.84 -51.79
CA ALA A 192 25.27 13.89 -50.69
C ALA A 192 25.21 14.58 -49.31
N ILE A 193 25.80 15.77 -49.18
CA ILE A 193 25.78 16.57 -47.94
C ILE A 193 24.36 17.03 -47.60
N GLY A 194 23.60 17.51 -48.59
CA GLY A 194 22.22 17.99 -48.40
C GLY A 194 21.20 16.91 -48.03
N LYS A 195 21.42 15.64 -48.43
CA LYS A 195 20.50 14.54 -48.08
C LYS A 195 20.49 14.19 -46.58
N GLY A 196 21.48 14.65 -45.82
CA GLY A 196 21.52 14.47 -44.36
C GLY A 196 20.59 15.39 -43.57
N GLU A 197 19.91 16.36 -44.20
CA GLU A 197 19.06 17.37 -43.53
C GLU A 197 17.64 16.87 -43.18
N GLN A 198 17.21 15.71 -43.70
CA GLN A 198 15.83 15.21 -43.58
C GLN A 198 15.63 14.05 -42.60
N SER A 199 16.61 13.71 -41.76
CA SER A 199 16.57 12.59 -40.80
C SER A 199 16.91 13.05 -39.39
#